data_AF-A0A319EU41-F1
#
_entry.id   AF-A0A319EU41-F1
#
_cell.length_a   1.000
_cell.length_b   1.000
_cell.length_c   1.000
_cell.angle_alpha   90.00
_cell.angle_beta   90.00
_cell.angle_gamma   90.00
#
_symmetry.space_group_name_H-M   'P 1'
#
loop_
_entity.id
_entity.type
_entity.pdbx_description
1 polymer ?
#
loop_
_entity_poly.entity_id
_entity_poly.type
_entity_poly.pdbx_seq_one_letter_code
_entity_poly.pdbx_strand_id
1 'polypeptide(L)'
;PKTLHQTCANPSYLANLRRVRHLAIIGAPLQPCLAPQITQHTQITYIYASSESDTLPIEVLPDPADWAYLRLSPDVPHEYRPACGPYHELVLLRCPNAPTQPVFAMFRDRDEYPMGDLFAAHPSRPHCWHYCGRRADLIGSGPHRFLLHDMEWVLEAHPAIQWALICEKRRGGLALLLD
;
A
#
# COMPACT_ATOMS: atom_id res chain seq x y z
N PRO A 1 -7.91 -2.17 -8.24
CA PRO A 1 -8.50 -3.11 -7.25
C PRO A 1 -10.04 -3.19 -7.22
N LYS A 2 -10.77 -2.11 -7.50
CA LYS A 2 -12.25 -2.03 -7.29
C LYS A 2 -13.07 -3.18 -7.89
N THR A 3 -12.67 -3.74 -9.03
CA THR A 3 -13.39 -4.86 -9.67
C THR A 3 -13.00 -6.24 -9.15
N LEU A 4 -11.95 -6.35 -8.31
CA LEU A 4 -11.43 -7.62 -7.84
C LEU A 4 -12.40 -8.37 -6.93
N HIS A 5 -13.24 -7.66 -6.17
CA HIS A 5 -14.33 -8.30 -5.42
C HIS A 5 -15.25 -9.10 -6.34
N GLN A 6 -15.68 -8.51 -7.45
CA GLN A 6 -16.54 -9.17 -8.44
C GLN A 6 -15.81 -10.30 -9.16
N THR A 7 -14.51 -10.12 -9.44
CA THR A 7 -13.67 -11.19 -10.01
C THR A 7 -13.56 -12.38 -9.06
N CYS A 8 -13.32 -12.15 -7.77
CA CYS A 8 -13.17 -13.22 -6.78
C CYS A 8 -14.51 -13.88 -6.42
N ALA A 9 -15.61 -13.13 -6.45
CA ALA A 9 -16.96 -13.64 -6.21
C ALA A 9 -17.49 -14.53 -7.36
N ASN A 10 -16.92 -14.44 -8.57
CA ASN A 10 -17.29 -15.27 -9.70
C ASN A 10 -16.26 -16.38 -9.94
N PRO A 11 -16.59 -17.67 -9.70
CA PRO A 11 -15.63 -18.77 -9.82
C PRO A 11 -14.97 -18.88 -11.20
N SER A 12 -15.70 -18.58 -12.28
CA SER A 12 -15.17 -18.62 -13.64
C SER A 12 -14.16 -17.49 -13.89
N TYR A 13 -14.40 -16.30 -13.33
CA TYR A 13 -13.45 -15.18 -13.44
C TYR A 13 -12.21 -15.41 -12.59
N LEU A 14 -12.38 -15.89 -11.36
CA LEU A 14 -11.27 -16.27 -10.48
C LEU A 14 -10.41 -17.37 -11.11
N ALA A 15 -11.02 -18.39 -11.71
CA ALA A 15 -10.29 -19.46 -12.40
C ALA A 15 -9.43 -18.95 -13.55
N ASN A 16 -9.87 -17.92 -14.28
CA ASN A 16 -9.13 -17.32 -15.38
C ASN A 16 -7.81 -16.66 -14.94
N LEU A 17 -7.64 -16.31 -13.65
CA LEU A 17 -6.38 -15.77 -13.14
C LEU A 17 -5.20 -16.74 -13.32
N ARG A 18 -5.45 -18.07 -13.42
CA ARG A 18 -4.40 -19.07 -13.70
C ARG A 18 -3.71 -18.90 -15.04
N ARG A 19 -4.29 -18.10 -15.94
CA ARG A 19 -3.75 -17.84 -17.29
C ARG A 19 -2.68 -16.75 -17.28
N VAL A 20 -2.52 -16.02 -16.18
CA VAL A 20 -1.49 -14.99 -16.03
C VAL A 20 -0.49 -15.38 -14.95
N ARG A 21 0.79 -15.05 -15.18
CA ARG A 21 1.86 -15.34 -14.22
C ARG A 21 1.81 -14.40 -13.01
N HIS A 22 1.51 -13.14 -13.26
CA HIS A 22 1.44 -12.11 -12.24
C HIS A 22 0.18 -11.25 -12.42
N LEU A 23 -0.47 -10.91 -11.32
CA LEU A 23 -1.51 -9.88 -11.25
C LEU A 23 -0.91 -8.64 -10.59
N ALA A 24 -0.65 -7.60 -11.37
CA ALA A 24 -0.12 -6.33 -10.87
C ALA A 24 -1.23 -5.44 -10.30
N ILE A 25 -1.10 -5.04 -9.04
CA ILE A 25 -2.00 -4.12 -8.35
C ILE A 25 -1.36 -2.72 -8.32
N ILE A 26 -2.15 -1.71 -8.69
CA ILE A 26 -1.71 -0.32 -8.75
C ILE A 26 -2.80 0.62 -8.19
N GLY A 27 -2.36 1.75 -7.65
CA GLY A 27 -3.18 2.90 -7.29
C GLY A 27 -3.89 2.82 -5.95
N ALA A 28 -4.31 1.64 -5.52
CA ALA A 28 -4.91 1.44 -4.20
C ALA A 28 -4.53 0.05 -3.64
N PRO A 29 -4.47 -0.10 -2.30
CA PRO A 29 -4.14 -1.38 -1.68
C PRO A 29 -5.17 -2.47 -2.05
N LEU A 30 -4.70 -3.71 -2.06
CA LEU A 30 -5.57 -4.88 -2.15
C LEU A 30 -6.15 -5.17 -0.77
N GLN A 31 -7.46 -5.42 -0.71
CA GLN A 31 -8.08 -5.84 0.55
C GLN A 31 -7.53 -7.20 1.00
N PRO A 32 -7.07 -7.35 2.26
CA PRO A 32 -6.45 -8.58 2.74
C PRO A 32 -7.30 -9.85 2.57
N CYS A 33 -8.62 -9.72 2.66
CA CYS A 33 -9.55 -10.85 2.53
C CYS A 33 -9.53 -11.50 1.13
N LEU A 34 -9.16 -10.75 0.08
CA LEU A 34 -9.11 -11.25 -1.29
C LEU A 34 -7.82 -12.00 -1.62
N ALA A 35 -6.73 -11.68 -0.93
CA ALA A 35 -5.41 -12.22 -1.27
C ALA A 35 -5.35 -13.76 -1.23
N PRO A 36 -5.87 -14.47 -0.21
CA PRO A 36 -5.84 -15.94 -0.17
C PRO A 36 -6.56 -16.60 -1.34
N GLN A 37 -7.61 -15.97 -1.89
CA GLN A 37 -8.33 -16.47 -3.06
C GLN A 37 -7.50 -16.27 -4.32
N ILE A 38 -6.86 -15.11 -4.48
CA ILE A 38 -6.08 -14.77 -5.66
C ILE A 38 -4.77 -15.56 -5.72
N THR A 39 -4.04 -15.69 -4.60
CA THR A 39 -2.70 -16.32 -4.56
C THR A 39 -2.74 -17.83 -4.86
N GLN A 40 -3.90 -18.47 -4.78
CA GLN A 40 -4.10 -19.86 -5.24
C GLN A 40 -4.09 -20.01 -6.77
N HIS A 41 -4.24 -18.92 -7.51
CA HIS A 41 -4.37 -18.93 -8.96
C HIS A 41 -3.24 -18.19 -9.67
N THR A 42 -2.70 -17.12 -9.09
CA THR A 42 -1.64 -16.32 -9.69
C THR A 42 -0.83 -15.59 -8.60
N GLN A 43 0.36 -15.12 -8.94
CA GLN A 43 1.18 -14.34 -8.01
C GLN A 43 0.75 -12.87 -8.04
N ILE A 44 0.48 -12.29 -6.87
CA ILE A 44 0.24 -10.85 -6.75
C ILE A 44 1.58 -10.12 -6.81
N THR A 45 1.64 -9.04 -7.56
CA THR A 45 2.73 -8.05 -7.52
C THR A 45 2.15 -6.65 -7.47
N TYR A 46 2.98 -5.65 -7.21
CA TYR A 46 2.55 -4.26 -7.14
C TYR A 46 3.27 -3.45 -8.21
N ILE A 47 2.61 -2.39 -8.64
CA ILE A 47 3.27 -1.26 -9.28
C ILE A 47 3.11 -0.11 -8.30
N TYR A 48 4.23 0.37 -7.78
CA TYR A 48 4.24 1.45 -6.81
C TYR A 48 4.77 2.72 -7.49
N ALA A 49 3.96 3.78 -7.45
CA ALA A 49 4.20 5.00 -8.21
C ALA A 49 3.45 6.18 -7.59
N SER A 50 3.91 7.39 -7.89
CA SER A 50 3.13 8.62 -7.76
C SER A 50 3.21 9.40 -9.07
N SER A 51 2.37 10.41 -9.24
CA SER A 51 2.46 11.29 -10.41
C SER A 51 3.79 12.06 -10.44
N GLU A 52 4.35 12.34 -9.26
CA GLU A 52 5.58 13.10 -9.06
C GLU A 52 6.84 12.26 -9.22
N SER A 53 6.80 10.98 -8.81
CA SER A 53 7.96 10.10 -8.78
C SER A 53 8.12 9.20 -9.99
N ASP A 54 7.13 9.16 -10.88
CA ASP A 54 6.93 8.06 -11.83
C ASP A 54 6.84 6.70 -11.09
N THR A 55 6.87 5.61 -11.85
CA THR A 55 6.91 4.25 -11.35
C THR A 55 8.25 3.98 -10.68
N LEU A 56 8.20 3.57 -9.42
CA LEU A 56 9.38 3.16 -8.69
C LEU A 56 9.65 1.66 -8.90
N PRO A 57 10.90 1.26 -9.19
CA PRO A 57 11.24 -0.14 -9.41
C PRO A 57 11.17 -0.93 -8.10
N ILE A 58 10.24 -1.88 -8.03
CA ILE A 58 10.11 -2.81 -6.91
C ILE A 58 10.46 -4.24 -7.35
N GLU A 59 11.08 -5.00 -6.46
CA GLU A 59 11.36 -6.41 -6.67
C GLU A 59 10.09 -7.25 -6.52
N VAL A 60 9.94 -8.25 -7.38
CA VAL A 60 8.90 -9.29 -7.22
C VAL A 60 9.37 -10.28 -6.16
N LEU A 61 8.68 -10.32 -5.02
CA LEU A 61 9.01 -11.27 -3.95
C LEU A 61 8.58 -12.69 -4.33
N PRO A 62 9.44 -13.72 -4.15
CA PRO A 62 9.17 -15.06 -4.65
C PRO A 62 8.13 -15.83 -3.82
N ASP A 63 7.90 -15.44 -2.57
CA ASP A 63 6.98 -16.12 -1.67
C ASP A 63 5.55 -15.55 -1.82
N PRO A 64 4.56 -16.35 -2.23
CA PRO A 64 3.17 -15.90 -2.30
C PRO A 64 2.58 -15.46 -0.95
N ALA A 65 3.15 -15.90 0.17
CA ALA A 65 2.75 -15.45 1.51
C ALA A 65 3.14 -13.98 1.76
N ASP A 66 4.17 -13.49 1.07
CA ASP A 66 4.61 -12.10 1.14
C ASP A 66 3.81 -11.19 0.18
N TRP A 67 2.62 -11.61 -0.25
CA TRP A 67 1.83 -10.89 -1.25
C TRP A 67 1.66 -9.41 -0.91
N ALA A 68 1.56 -9.03 0.37
CA ALA A 68 1.31 -7.65 0.78
C ALA A 68 2.59 -6.79 0.85
N TYR A 69 3.75 -7.42 0.72
CA TYR A 69 5.04 -6.77 0.90
C TYR A 69 5.69 -6.44 -0.44
N LEU A 70 6.46 -5.36 -0.43
CA LEU A 70 7.32 -4.97 -1.54
C LEU A 70 8.74 -4.72 -1.05
N ARG A 71 9.69 -4.80 -1.96
CA ARG A 71 11.06 -4.32 -1.74
C ARG A 71 11.40 -3.33 -2.84
N LEU A 72 11.60 -2.08 -2.45
CA LEU A 72 12.04 -1.03 -3.37
C LEU A 72 13.50 -1.30 -3.77
N SER A 73 13.83 -1.11 -5.05
CA SER A 73 15.19 -1.35 -5.55
C SER A 73 16.22 -0.52 -4.76
N PRO A 74 17.38 -1.09 -4.41
CA PRO A 74 18.46 -0.36 -3.76
C PRO A 74 19.04 0.77 -4.64
N ASP A 75 18.81 0.73 -5.96
CA ASP A 75 19.24 1.78 -6.89
C ASP A 75 18.41 3.07 -6.76
N VAL A 76 17.24 3.00 -6.10
CA VAL A 76 16.46 4.17 -5.73
C VAL A 76 17.02 4.69 -4.42
N PRO A 77 17.61 5.89 -4.34
CA PRO A 77 18.05 6.44 -3.06
C PRO A 77 16.82 6.79 -2.21
N HIS A 78 16.63 6.07 -1.10
CA HIS A 78 15.45 6.22 -0.26
C HIS A 78 15.72 5.82 1.20
N GLU A 79 14.85 6.27 2.09
CA GLU A 79 14.80 5.88 3.50
C GLU A 79 13.36 5.61 3.93
N TYR A 80 13.21 4.71 4.90
CA TYR A 80 11.97 4.53 5.66
C TYR A 80 12.17 5.17 7.03
N ARG A 81 11.66 6.38 7.23
CA ARG A 81 11.87 7.16 8.45
C ARG A 81 10.75 6.92 9.46
N PRO A 82 11.04 6.71 10.76
CA PRO A 82 9.99 6.51 11.76
C PRO A 82 8.96 7.65 11.77
N ALA A 83 7.66 7.30 11.76
CA ALA A 83 6.57 8.27 11.76
C ALA A 83 5.70 8.18 13.02
N CYS A 84 5.07 7.03 13.27
CA CYS A 84 4.25 6.79 14.46
C CYS A 84 4.04 5.29 14.69
N GLY A 85 4.21 4.82 15.93
CA GLY A 85 4.01 3.41 16.25
C GLY A 85 4.86 2.50 15.35
N PRO A 86 4.27 1.52 14.63
CA PRO A 86 5.00 0.66 13.71
C PRO A 86 5.30 1.30 12.34
N TYR A 87 4.72 2.48 12.06
CA TYR A 87 4.74 3.07 10.72
C TYR A 87 5.99 3.90 10.47
N HIS A 88 6.55 3.72 9.28
CA HIS A 88 7.68 4.45 8.73
C HIS A 88 7.27 5.13 7.42
N GLU A 89 7.60 6.41 7.26
CA GLU A 89 7.34 7.14 6.03
C GLU A 89 8.44 6.87 4.99
N LEU A 90 8.04 6.55 3.76
CA LEU A 90 8.98 6.46 2.64
C LEU A 90 9.39 7.87 2.21
N VAL A 91 10.70 8.12 2.22
CA VAL A 91 11.31 9.37 1.77
C VAL A 91 12.30 9.06 0.65
N LEU A 92 12.11 9.70 -0.51
CA LEU A 92 13.08 9.63 -1.61
C LEU A 92 14.18 10.66 -1.38
N LEU A 93 15.42 10.29 -1.69
CA LEU A 93 16.60 11.13 -1.49
C LEU A 93 17.22 11.52 -2.83
N ARG A 94 17.62 12.77 -2.99
CA ARG A 94 18.34 13.23 -4.17
C ARG A 94 19.73 12.63 -4.16
N CYS A 95 20.12 12.03 -5.27
CA CYS A 95 21.47 11.54 -5.49
C CYS A 95 21.94 12.01 -6.86
N PRO A 96 22.94 12.92 -6.95
CA PRO A 96 23.42 13.44 -8.22
C PRO A 96 23.90 12.37 -9.22
N ASN A 97 24.32 11.21 -8.72
CA ASN A 97 24.85 10.11 -9.52
C ASN A 97 23.82 8.97 -9.75
N ALA A 98 22.59 9.10 -9.24
CA ALA A 98 21.55 8.10 -9.49
C ALA A 98 20.99 8.22 -10.91
N PRO A 99 20.32 7.17 -11.43
CA PRO A 99 19.47 7.27 -12.61
C PRO A 99 18.45 8.41 -12.47
N THR A 100 17.77 8.77 -13.58
CA THR A 100 16.75 9.83 -13.59
C THR A 100 15.83 9.76 -12.38
N GLN A 101 15.75 10.85 -11.61
CA GLN A 101 14.86 11.01 -10.47
C GLN A 101 13.76 12.05 -10.80
N PRO A 102 12.61 11.64 -11.38
CA PRO A 102 11.60 12.58 -11.90
C PRO A 102 11.12 13.59 -10.86
N VAL A 103 10.95 13.13 -9.61
CA VAL A 103 10.50 13.97 -8.49
C VAL A 103 11.42 15.17 -8.27
N PHE A 104 12.72 15.01 -8.47
CA PHE A 104 13.73 16.04 -8.27
C PHE A 104 13.95 16.92 -9.49
N ALA A 105 13.42 16.52 -10.65
CA ALA A 105 13.27 17.39 -11.82
C ALA A 105 12.06 18.33 -11.68
N MET A 106 10.98 17.87 -11.02
CA MET A 106 9.81 18.68 -10.66
C MET A 106 10.10 19.61 -9.47
N PHE A 107 10.67 19.08 -8.40
CA PHE A 107 11.01 19.81 -7.17
C PHE A 107 12.52 20.04 -7.09
N ARG A 108 13.03 20.96 -7.91
CA ARG A 108 14.47 21.19 -8.11
C ARG A 108 15.20 21.67 -6.85
N ASP A 109 14.50 22.40 -5.98
CA ASP A 109 15.08 22.99 -4.78
C ASP A 109 15.03 22.06 -3.55
N ARG A 110 14.65 20.79 -3.73
CA ARG A 110 14.54 19.81 -2.66
C ARG A 110 15.59 18.72 -2.81
N ASP A 111 16.24 18.37 -1.70
CA ASP A 111 17.16 17.23 -1.61
C ASP A 111 16.48 15.96 -1.10
N GLU A 112 15.27 16.08 -0.57
CA GLU A 112 14.46 14.96 -0.13
C GLU A 112 12.99 15.18 -0.50
N TYR A 113 12.28 14.09 -0.71
CA TYR A 113 10.85 14.08 -1.01
C TYR A 113 10.13 13.07 -0.13
N PRO A 114 9.49 13.53 0.95
CA PRO A 114 8.59 12.70 1.75
C PRO A 114 7.38 12.34 0.88
N MET A 115 7.22 11.05 0.55
CA MET A 115 6.12 10.60 -0.30
C MET A 115 4.77 10.78 0.40
N GLY A 116 4.76 10.84 1.74
CA GLY A 116 3.54 10.79 2.54
C GLY A 116 2.96 9.37 2.67
N ASP A 117 3.65 8.35 2.18
CA ASP A 117 3.24 6.94 2.27
C ASP A 117 3.87 6.28 3.50
N LEU A 118 3.05 5.56 4.26
CA LEU A 118 3.44 4.85 5.46
C LEU A 118 3.60 3.36 5.18
N PHE A 119 4.65 2.79 5.75
CA PHE A 119 5.01 1.38 5.62
C PHE A 119 5.31 0.75 6.98
N ALA A 120 5.03 -0.54 7.10
CA ALA A 120 5.46 -1.38 8.21
C ALA A 120 6.52 -2.37 7.73
N ALA A 121 7.57 -2.59 8.53
CA ALA A 121 8.63 -3.53 8.19
C ALA A 121 8.12 -4.99 8.28
N HIS A 122 8.58 -5.85 7.38
CA HIS A 122 8.33 -7.28 7.47
C HIS A 122 8.99 -7.86 8.73
N PRO A 123 8.29 -8.72 9.51
CA PRO A 123 8.77 -9.19 10.81
C PRO A 123 10.08 -10.00 10.76
N SER A 124 10.33 -10.71 9.66
CA SER A 124 11.51 -11.58 9.50
C SER A 124 12.36 -11.36 8.24
N ARG A 125 11.98 -10.45 7.35
CA ARG A 125 12.66 -10.25 6.04
C ARG A 125 13.15 -8.81 5.95
N PRO A 126 14.46 -8.58 6.08
CA PRO A 126 15.02 -7.25 5.96
C PRO A 126 14.65 -6.59 4.62
N HIS A 127 14.43 -5.28 4.67
CA HIS A 127 14.12 -4.43 3.51
C HIS A 127 12.81 -4.78 2.77
N CYS A 128 11.97 -5.67 3.31
CA CYS A 128 10.61 -5.88 2.82
C CYS A 128 9.64 -5.03 3.64
N TRP A 129 8.73 -4.34 2.96
CA TRP A 129 7.85 -3.34 3.56
C TRP A 129 6.41 -3.53 3.08
N HIS A 130 5.48 -3.40 4.01
CA HIS A 130 4.04 -3.45 3.78
C HIS A 130 3.49 -2.02 3.70
N TYR A 131 2.90 -1.64 2.57
CA TYR A 131 2.20 -0.36 2.45
C TYR A 131 0.98 -0.34 3.37
N CYS A 132 0.91 0.66 4.24
CA CYS A 132 -0.15 0.76 5.25
C CYS A 132 -1.17 1.84 4.90
N GLY A 133 -0.76 2.95 4.30
CA GLY A 133 -1.66 4.06 3.99
C GLY A 133 -0.94 5.39 3.88
N ARG A 134 -1.68 6.50 3.93
CA ARG A 134 -1.11 7.85 3.86
C ARG A 134 -0.90 8.42 5.24
N ARG A 135 0.20 9.15 5.42
CA ARG A 135 0.50 9.91 6.64
C ARG A 135 -0.59 10.93 6.98
N ALA A 136 -1.22 11.52 5.97
CA ALA A 136 -2.32 12.47 6.14
C ALA A 136 -3.61 11.81 6.67
N ASP A 137 -3.76 10.50 6.54
CA ASP A 137 -4.95 9.74 6.97
C ASP A 137 -4.80 9.20 8.40
N LEU A 138 -3.67 9.44 9.05
CA LEU A 138 -3.50 9.12 10.47
C LEU A 138 -4.40 10.02 11.31
N ILE A 139 -5.26 9.40 12.11
CA ILE A 139 -6.12 10.08 13.07
C ILE A 139 -5.71 9.76 14.51
N GLY A 140 -6.26 10.51 15.46
CA GLY A 140 -5.94 10.35 16.88
C GLY A 140 -4.81 11.26 17.35
N SER A 141 -4.24 10.97 18.52
CA SER A 141 -3.23 11.86 19.13
C SER A 141 -2.04 11.09 19.70
N GLY A 142 -0.87 11.73 19.63
CA GLY A 142 0.38 11.22 20.17
C GLY A 142 0.76 9.83 19.61
N PRO A 143 1.12 8.87 20.48
CA PRO A 143 1.54 7.53 20.07
C PRO A 143 0.39 6.62 19.64
N HIS A 144 -0.87 7.03 19.87
CA HIS A 144 -2.06 6.24 19.56
C HIS A 144 -2.69 6.61 18.22
N ARG A 145 -1.89 7.12 17.26
CA ARG A 145 -2.39 7.37 15.92
C ARG A 145 -2.51 6.08 15.13
N PHE A 146 -3.57 5.96 14.35
CA PHE A 146 -3.88 4.79 13.55
C PHE A 146 -4.52 5.19 12.22
N LEU A 147 -4.55 4.25 11.27
CA LEU A 147 -5.17 4.43 9.96
C LEU A 147 -6.61 3.95 10.02
N LEU A 148 -7.53 4.78 9.50
CA LEU A 148 -8.95 4.45 9.47
C LEU A 148 -9.27 3.22 8.61
N HIS A 149 -8.50 3.06 7.54
CA HIS A 149 -8.69 1.97 6.60
C HIS A 149 -8.56 0.58 7.22
N ASP A 150 -7.68 0.44 8.21
CA ASP A 150 -7.51 -0.83 8.94
C ASP A 150 -8.81 -1.21 9.67
N MET A 151 -9.53 -0.23 10.22
CA MET A 151 -10.82 -0.46 10.88
C MET A 151 -11.95 -0.72 9.87
N GLU A 152 -11.94 -0.02 8.74
CA GLU A 152 -12.89 -0.24 7.64
C GLU A 152 -12.81 -1.68 7.15
N TRP A 153 -11.60 -2.20 6.88
CA TRP A 153 -11.40 -3.59 6.46
C TRP A 153 -11.89 -4.61 7.47
N VAL A 154 -11.75 -4.34 8.78
CA VAL A 154 -12.28 -5.24 9.82
C VAL A 154 -13.81 -5.28 9.77
N LEU A 155 -14.47 -4.13 9.51
CA LEU A 155 -15.93 -4.07 9.35
C LEU A 155 -16.36 -4.78 8.07
N GLU A 156 -15.69 -4.51 6.95
CA GLU A 156 -15.97 -5.10 5.63
C GLU A 156 -15.69 -6.61 5.55
N ALA A 157 -14.95 -7.17 6.50
CA ALA A 157 -14.81 -8.62 6.64
C ALA A 157 -16.12 -9.32 7.08
N HIS A 158 -17.10 -8.57 7.59
CA HIS A 158 -18.39 -9.13 7.98
C HIS A 158 -19.31 -9.34 6.74
N PRO A 159 -19.90 -10.53 6.54
CA PRO A 159 -20.67 -10.84 5.31
C PRO A 159 -21.89 -9.95 5.02
N ALA A 160 -22.41 -9.25 6.04
CA ALA A 160 -23.55 -8.34 5.91
C ALA A 160 -23.15 -6.87 5.64
N ILE A 161 -21.84 -6.57 5.53
CA ILE A 161 -21.33 -5.24 5.22
C ILE A 161 -20.70 -5.32 3.83
N GLN A 162 -21.27 -4.57 2.89
CA GLN A 162 -20.75 -4.41 1.54
C GLN A 162 -19.57 -3.42 1.49
N TRP A 163 -19.63 -2.33 2.26
CA TRP A 163 -18.52 -1.40 2.43
C TRP A 163 -18.65 -0.59 3.72
N ALA A 164 -17.52 -0.09 4.22
CA ALA A 164 -17.46 0.80 5.37
C ALA A 164 -16.61 2.03 5.05
N LEU A 165 -17.08 3.20 5.50
CA LEU A 165 -16.31 4.44 5.45
C LEU A 165 -16.31 5.08 6.83
N ILE A 166 -15.12 5.30 7.37
CA ILE A 166 -14.92 6.02 8.62
C ILE A 166 -14.32 7.39 8.30
N CYS A 167 -14.82 8.43 8.96
CA CYS A 167 -14.30 9.78 8.82
C CYS A 167 -14.19 10.45 10.19
N GLU A 168 -13.18 11.32 10.36
CA GLU A 168 -13.10 12.18 11.53
C GLU A 168 -14.07 13.36 11.41
N LYS A 169 -14.81 13.64 12.49
CA LYS A 169 -15.73 14.79 12.55
C LYS A 169 -14.94 16.05 12.88
N ARG A 170 -15.33 17.18 12.27
CA ARG A 170 -14.72 18.52 12.51
C ARG A 170 -14.65 18.95 13.98
N ARG A 171 -15.51 18.42 14.86
CA ARG A 171 -15.55 18.72 16.31
C ARG A 171 -15.06 17.56 17.19
N GLY A 172 -14.33 16.61 16.61
CA GLY A 172 -13.86 15.41 17.28
C GLY A 172 -14.85 14.25 17.22
N GLY A 173 -14.29 13.04 17.36
CA GLY A 173 -15.01 11.77 17.22
C GLY A 173 -15.08 11.25 15.79
N LEU A 174 -15.54 10.02 15.64
CA LEU A 174 -15.64 9.34 14.34
C LEU A 174 -17.10 9.30 13.85
N ALA A 175 -17.28 9.39 12.55
CA ALA A 175 -18.50 9.04 11.84
C ALA A 175 -18.26 7.73 11.10
N LEU A 176 -19.27 6.86 11.09
CA LEU A 176 -19.24 5.60 10.37
C LEU A 176 -20.44 5.57 9.41
N LEU A 177 -20.16 5.28 8.14
CA LEU A 177 -21.15 5.01 7.11
C LEU A 177 -20.96 3.56 6.66
N LEU A 178 -22.07 2.81 6.58
CA LEU A 178 -22.10 1.40 6.22
C LEU A 178 -23.20 1.16 5.19
N ASP A 179 -22.98 0.17 4.34
CA ASP A 179 -23.94 -0.48 3.45
C ASP A 179 -23.70 -1.98 3.51
#